data_AF-A0A9E0KXF7-F1
#
_entry.id   AF-A0A9E0KXF7-F1
#
_cell.length_a   1.000
_cell.length_b   1.000
_cell.length_c   1.000
_cell.angle_alpha   90.00
_cell.angle_beta   90.00
_cell.angle_gamma   90.00
#
_symmetry.space_group_name_H-M   'P 1'
#
loop_
_entity.id
_entity.type
_entity.pdbx_description
1 polymer ?
#
loop_
_entity_poly.entity_id
_entity_poly.type
_entity_poly.pdbx_seq_one_letter_code
_entity_poly.pdbx_strand_id
1 'polypeptide(L)'
;MIDLIQIQQLDLSTEQDQNKLAGMVESSFKNIHPYILGLARTWDTNIKFYEGEQWIYYDDTLQRNVQIPVLESMDHIPRPVTNYIPSILWTLCSVFTKNKPTAIVFSNSDDGGDVSASKVSEAILDTKWELDDEAKKHVMMMLTALLCG
;
A
#
# COMPACT_ATOMS: atom_id res chain seq x y z
N MET A 1 11.03 -11.90 -11.79
CA MET A 1 9.69 -12.44 -11.49
C MET A 1 9.80 -13.94 -11.63
N ILE A 2 9.46 -14.71 -10.59
CA ILE A 2 9.59 -16.17 -10.61
C ILE A 2 8.56 -16.71 -11.61
N ASP A 3 9.01 -17.48 -12.60
CA ASP A 3 8.11 -18.16 -13.53
C ASP A 3 7.42 -19.33 -12.81
N LEU A 4 6.15 -19.14 -12.45
CA LEU A 4 5.33 -20.17 -11.78
C LEU A 4 5.25 -21.47 -12.59
N ILE A 5 5.38 -21.38 -13.91
CA ILE A 5 5.40 -22.51 -14.84
C ILE A 5 6.66 -23.38 -14.64
N GLN A 6 7.81 -22.77 -14.31
CA GLN A 6 9.06 -23.52 -14.10
C GLN A 6 9.08 -24.22 -12.74
N ILE A 7 8.43 -23.66 -11.72
CA ILE A 7 8.31 -24.29 -10.39
C ILE A 7 7.42 -25.54 -10.46
N GLN A 8 6.33 -25.49 -11.25
CA GLN A 8 5.41 -26.62 -11.41
C GLN A 8 6.04 -27.85 -12.09
N GLN A 9 7.22 -27.69 -12.72
CA GLN A 9 7.94 -28.76 -13.41
C GLN A 9 9.03 -29.42 -12.54
N LEU A 10 9.27 -28.95 -11.31
CA LEU A 10 10.30 -29.49 -10.42
C LEU A 10 9.76 -30.66 -9.59
N ASP A 11 10.52 -31.75 -9.51
CA ASP A 11 10.21 -32.88 -8.65
C ASP A 11 10.91 -32.72 -7.29
N LEU A 12 10.16 -32.22 -6.31
CA LEU A 12 10.64 -31.94 -4.96
C LEU A 12 11.06 -33.20 -4.18
N SER A 13 10.91 -34.41 -4.72
CA SER A 13 11.44 -35.63 -4.12
C SER A 13 12.96 -35.78 -4.31
N THR A 14 13.56 -35.04 -5.25
CA THR A 14 15.00 -35.10 -5.54
C THR A 14 15.75 -33.92 -4.93
N GLU A 15 16.91 -34.21 -4.32
CA GLU A 15 17.78 -33.18 -3.71
C GLU A 15 18.26 -32.13 -4.73
N GLN A 16 18.43 -32.52 -5.99
CA GLN A 16 18.86 -31.63 -7.06
C GLN A 16 17.81 -30.57 -7.41
N ASP A 17 16.54 -30.95 -7.51
CA ASP A 17 15.45 -30.01 -7.79
C ASP A 17 15.10 -29.15 -6.55
N GLN A 18 15.27 -29.68 -5.34
CA GLN A 18 15.19 -28.89 -4.11
C GLN A 18 16.24 -27.78 -4.07
N ASN A 19 17.50 -28.09 -4.39
CA ASN A 19 18.59 -27.10 -4.45
C ASN A 19 18.37 -26.07 -5.57
N LYS A 20 17.81 -26.50 -6.70
CA LYS A 20 17.44 -25.61 -7.80
C LYS A 20 16.33 -24.63 -7.40
N LEU A 21 15.28 -25.10 -6.73
CA LEU A 21 14.23 -24.24 -6.20
C LEU A 21 14.79 -23.25 -5.17
N ALA A 22 15.63 -23.71 -4.24
CA ALA A 22 16.27 -22.85 -3.25
C ALA A 22 17.08 -21.72 -3.93
N GLY A 23 17.88 -22.05 -4.95
CA GLY A 23 18.63 -21.06 -5.74
C GLY A 23 17.73 -20.09 -6.52
N MET A 24 16.60 -20.55 -7.06
CA MET A 24 15.62 -19.69 -7.74
C MET A 24 14.94 -18.71 -6.77
N VAL A 25 14.59 -19.17 -5.58
CA VAL A 25 14.01 -18.32 -4.52
C VAL A 25 15.04 -17.32 -4.02
N GLU A 26 16.26 -17.76 -3.74
CA GLU A 26 17.33 -16.89 -3.23
C GLU A 26 17.72 -15.81 -4.25
N SER A 27 17.87 -16.17 -5.52
CA SER A 27 18.16 -15.21 -6.59
C SER A 27 17.01 -14.21 -6.79
N SER A 28 15.77 -14.69 -6.74
CA SER A 28 14.59 -13.81 -6.83
C SER A 28 14.49 -12.87 -5.64
N PHE A 29 14.77 -13.36 -4.43
CA PHE A 29 14.83 -12.54 -3.24
C PHE A 29 15.93 -11.48 -3.38
N LYS A 30 17.16 -11.85 -3.76
CA LYS A 30 18.28 -10.92 -3.97
C LYS A 30 17.96 -9.83 -5.00
N ASN A 31 17.21 -10.17 -6.05
CA ASN A 31 16.81 -9.20 -7.07
C ASN A 31 15.69 -8.25 -6.60
N ILE A 32 14.76 -8.74 -5.80
CA ILE A 32 13.59 -7.97 -5.34
C ILE A 32 13.93 -7.17 -4.06
N HIS A 33 14.83 -7.66 -3.23
CA HIS A 33 15.15 -7.10 -1.92
C HIS A 33 15.55 -5.61 -1.96
N PRO A 34 16.42 -5.14 -2.89
CA PRO A 34 16.76 -3.72 -2.99
C PRO A 34 15.53 -2.85 -3.32
N TYR A 35 14.62 -3.34 -4.15
CA TYR A 35 13.39 -2.64 -4.50
C TYR A 35 12.43 -2.56 -3.29
N ILE A 36 12.25 -3.67 -2.57
CA ILE A 36 11.46 -3.70 -1.33
C ILE A 36 12.06 -2.73 -0.30
N LEU A 37 13.38 -2.70 -0.13
CA LEU A 37 14.04 -1.77 0.78
C LEU A 37 13.81 -0.33 0.37
N GLY A 38 13.91 0.01 -0.92
CA GLY A 38 13.62 1.36 -1.41
C GLY A 38 12.19 1.80 -1.13
N LEU A 39 11.21 0.92 -1.36
CA LEU A 39 9.81 1.19 -1.02
C LEU A 39 9.61 1.33 0.48
N ALA A 40 10.17 0.43 1.29
CA ALA A 40 10.07 0.49 2.75
C ALA A 40 10.63 1.81 3.31
N ARG A 41 11.76 2.30 2.78
CA ARG A 41 12.34 3.61 3.14
C ARG A 41 11.43 4.77 2.77
N THR A 42 10.79 4.70 1.61
CA THR A 42 9.85 5.72 1.15
C THR A 42 8.61 5.75 2.03
N TRP A 43 8.06 4.58 2.35
CA TRP A 43 6.91 4.44 3.25
C TRP A 43 7.22 4.92 4.67
N ASP A 44 8.36 4.55 5.24
CA ASP A 44 8.79 5.02 6.57
C ASP A 44 8.91 6.56 6.61
N THR A 45 9.53 7.14 5.59
CA THR A 45 9.65 8.61 5.46
C THR A 45 8.29 9.28 5.38
N ASN A 46 7.38 8.74 4.56
CA ASN A 46 6.03 9.26 4.41
C ASN A 46 5.29 9.20 5.74
N ILE A 47 5.28 8.03 6.41
CA ILE A 47 4.60 7.85 7.70
C ILE A 47 5.08 8.90 8.71
N LYS A 48 6.39 9.03 8.91
CA LYS A 48 6.99 10.00 9.85
C LYS A 48 6.63 11.44 9.51
N PHE A 49 6.67 11.79 8.24
CA PHE A 49 6.26 13.12 7.76
C PHE A 49 4.80 13.43 8.14
N TYR A 50 3.91 12.45 8.06
CA TYR A 50 2.50 12.59 8.46
C TYR A 50 2.29 12.56 9.97
N GLU A 51 3.15 11.89 10.74
CA GLU A 51 3.20 12.00 12.21
C GLU A 51 3.69 13.37 12.70
N GLY A 52 4.15 14.23 11.78
CA GLY A 52 4.63 15.58 12.09
C GLY A 52 6.14 15.67 12.27
N GLU A 53 6.88 14.58 12.06
CA GLU A 53 8.34 14.63 11.92
C GLU A 53 8.69 15.25 10.56
N GLN A 54 8.62 16.58 10.49
CA GLN A 54 9.14 17.34 9.37
C GLN A 54 10.67 17.41 9.48
N TRP A 55 11.36 17.67 8.35
CA TRP A 55 12.82 17.82 8.29
C TRP A 55 13.59 16.55 8.64
N ILE A 56 13.14 15.40 8.12
CA ILE A 56 13.84 14.12 8.27
C ILE A 56 14.57 13.74 6.98
N TYR A 57 15.65 12.98 7.12
CA TYR A 57 16.29 12.27 6.02
C TYR A 57 16.63 10.85 6.44
N TYR A 58 16.68 9.92 5.48
CA TYR A 58 17.10 8.55 5.76
C TYR A 58 18.63 8.49 5.86
N ASP A 59 19.13 8.10 7.02
CA ASP A 59 20.56 7.89 7.25
C ASP A 59 20.92 6.44 6.90
N ASP A 60 21.70 6.25 5.82
CA ASP A 60 22.15 4.93 5.37
C ASP A 60 23.12 4.24 6.37
N THR A 61 23.78 4.99 7.25
CA THR A 61 24.65 4.42 8.29
C THR A 61 23.82 3.84 9.42
N LEU A 62 22.79 4.57 9.85
CA LEU A 62 21.92 4.17 10.95
C LEU A 62 20.73 3.31 10.49
N GLN A 63 20.54 3.17 9.18
CA GLN A 63 19.40 2.49 8.54
C GLN A 63 18.05 2.96 9.10
N ARG A 64 17.90 4.27 9.31
CA ARG A 64 16.68 4.89 9.84
C ARG A 64 16.56 6.35 9.45
N ASN A 65 15.33 6.86 9.49
CA ASN A 65 15.07 8.29 9.37
C ASN A 65 15.51 9.06 10.62
N VAL A 66 16.26 10.14 10.41
CA VAL A 66 16.78 11.04 11.46
C VAL A 66 16.42 12.49 11.14
N GLN A 67 16.33 13.32 12.18
CA GLN A 67 16.09 14.76 12.05
C GLN A 67 17.32 15.46 11.47
N ILE A 68 17.08 16.40 10.55
CA ILE A 68 18.13 17.25 9.97
C ILE A 68 18.73 18.09 11.11
N PRO A 69 20.02 17.93 11.41
CA PRO A 69 20.65 18.62 12.53
C PRO A 69 20.55 20.13 12.36
N VAL A 70 20.26 20.82 13.45
CA VAL A 70 20.36 22.29 13.51
C VAL A 70 21.82 22.62 13.77
N LEU A 71 22.52 23.12 12.75
CA LEU A 71 23.84 23.71 12.94
C LEU A 71 23.63 25.14 13.46
N GLU A 72 24.48 25.59 14.40
CA GLU A 72 24.44 26.99 14.91
C GLU A 72 24.54 28.01 13.77
N SER A 73 25.22 27.67 12.67
CA SER A 73 25.30 28.49 11.47
C SER A 73 23.97 28.65 10.71
N MET A 74 22.94 27.86 11.04
CA MET A 74 21.63 27.83 10.39
C MET A 74 20.48 28.23 11.31
N ASP A 75 20.77 28.66 12.55
CA ASP A 75 19.74 29.06 13.54
C ASP A 75 18.88 30.26 13.11
N HIS A 76 19.40 31.09 12.19
CA HIS A 76 18.68 32.24 11.65
C HIS A 76 17.69 31.87 10.54
N ILE A 77 17.68 30.62 10.06
CA ILE A 77 16.80 30.17 8.98
C ILE A 77 15.47 29.72 9.61
N PRO A 78 14.35 30.43 9.37
CA PRO A 78 13.07 30.05 9.93
C PRO A 78 12.61 28.70 9.36
N ARG A 79 12.24 27.78 10.24
CA ARG A 79 11.64 26.50 9.85
C ARG A 79 10.13 26.58 10.04
N PRO A 80 9.30 26.28 9.03
CA PRO A 80 7.88 26.09 9.25
C PRO A 80 7.68 24.97 10.28
N VAL A 81 6.94 25.30 11.35
CA VAL A 81 6.59 24.39 12.44
C VAL A 81 5.17 23.82 12.23
N THR A 82 4.39 24.46 11.36
CA THR A 82 2.98 24.10 11.14
C THR A 82 2.84 23.09 10.02
N ASN A 83 2.39 21.88 10.37
CA ASN A 83 2.04 20.86 9.39
C ASN A 83 0.56 20.98 8.99
N TYR A 84 0.28 21.63 7.85
CA TYR A 84 -1.08 21.72 7.31
C TYR A 84 -1.55 20.45 6.59
N ILE A 85 -0.62 19.54 6.28
CA ILE A 85 -0.88 18.40 5.42
C ILE A 85 -1.87 17.41 6.05
N PRO A 86 -1.76 17.04 7.35
CA PRO A 86 -2.79 16.22 8.00
C PRO A 86 -4.19 16.82 7.87
N SER A 87 -4.33 18.13 8.05
CA SER A 87 -5.63 18.81 7.95
C SER A 87 -6.20 18.77 6.52
N ILE A 88 -5.33 18.96 5.51
CA ILE A 88 -5.70 18.87 4.09
C ILE A 88 -6.11 17.43 3.75
N LEU A 89 -5.35 16.43 4.21
CA LEU A 89 -5.64 15.03 3.98
C LEU A 89 -6.96 14.58 4.59
N TRP A 90 -7.23 14.96 5.84
CA TRP A 90 -8.52 14.70 6.45
C TRP A 90 -9.67 15.37 5.69
N THR A 91 -9.45 16.59 5.18
CA THR A 91 -10.42 17.28 4.35
C THR A 91 -10.68 16.50 3.06
N LEU A 92 -9.64 16.11 2.32
CA LEU A 92 -9.76 15.34 1.08
C LEU A 92 -10.41 13.97 1.34
N CYS A 93 -9.95 13.25 2.36
CA CYS A 93 -10.52 11.98 2.77
C CYS A 93 -12.02 12.13 3.09
N SER A 94 -12.41 13.19 3.81
CA SER A 94 -13.83 13.46 4.09
C SER A 94 -14.65 13.71 2.82
N VAL A 95 -14.08 14.38 1.81
CA VAL A 95 -14.74 14.61 0.52
C VAL A 95 -14.93 13.29 -0.23
N PHE A 96 -13.90 12.45 -0.30
CA PHE A 96 -13.96 11.16 -1.01
C PHE A 96 -14.82 10.12 -0.32
N THR A 97 -14.87 10.14 1.02
CA THR A 97 -15.62 9.16 1.82
C THR A 97 -17.01 9.64 2.23
N LYS A 98 -17.38 10.88 1.86
CA LYS A 98 -18.70 11.44 2.12
C LYS A 98 -19.83 10.58 1.58
N ASN A 99 -19.60 9.96 0.43
CA ASN A 99 -20.58 9.12 -0.25
C ASN A 99 -20.16 7.66 -0.19
N LYS A 100 -21.13 6.78 0.05
CA LYS A 100 -20.97 5.34 -0.13
C LYS A 100 -20.56 5.07 -1.59
N PRO A 101 -19.47 4.34 -1.85
CA PRO A 101 -19.12 3.93 -3.21
C PRO A 101 -20.21 2.98 -3.73
N THR A 102 -20.63 3.20 -4.97
CA THR A 102 -21.61 2.33 -5.64
C THR A 102 -20.89 1.21 -6.35
N ALA A 103 -21.12 -0.03 -5.92
CA ALA A 103 -20.66 -1.20 -6.66
C ALA A 103 -21.59 -1.45 -7.85
N ILE A 104 -21.01 -1.64 -9.03
CA ILE A 104 -21.74 -1.99 -10.25
C ILE A 104 -21.19 -3.34 -10.72
N VAL A 105 -22.08 -4.31 -10.92
CA VAL A 105 -21.72 -5.65 -11.40
C VAL A 105 -22.31 -5.84 -12.79
N PHE A 106 -21.44 -6.04 -13.77
CA PHE A 106 -21.86 -6.30 -15.14
C PHE A 106 -22.10 -7.80 -15.34
N SER A 107 -23.18 -8.16 -16.05
CA SER A 107 -23.37 -9.53 -16.51
C SER A 107 -22.37 -9.84 -17.62
N ASN A 108 -21.94 -11.10 -17.69
CA ASN A 108 -21.02 -11.55 -18.73
C ASN A 108 -21.75 -11.81 -20.06
N SER A 109 -23.06 -12.04 -19.98
CA SER A 109 -23.97 -12.31 -21.09
C SER A 109 -25.33 -11.66 -20.88
N ASP A 110 -26.14 -11.61 -21.95
CA ASP A 110 -27.53 -11.14 -21.93
C ASP A 110 -28.53 -12.24 -21.52
N ASP A 111 -28.05 -13.40 -21.05
CA ASP A 111 -28.94 -14.44 -20.53
C ASP A 111 -29.68 -13.95 -19.28
N GLY A 112 -30.97 -14.27 -19.18
CA GLY A 112 -31.82 -13.81 -18.08
C GLY A 112 -31.32 -14.26 -16.71
N GLY A 113 -30.66 -15.42 -16.64
CA GLY A 113 -30.01 -15.91 -15.43
C GLY A 113 -28.82 -15.04 -15.00
N ASP A 114 -27.96 -14.66 -15.94
CA ASP A 114 -26.75 -13.88 -15.68
C ASP A 114 -27.08 -12.43 -15.31
N VAL A 115 -28.06 -11.83 -15.99
CA VAL A 115 -28.62 -10.50 -15.65
C VAL A 115 -29.27 -10.50 -14.25
N SER A 116 -29.87 -11.61 -13.83
CA SER A 116 -30.43 -11.73 -12.49
C SER A 116 -29.33 -11.91 -11.44
N ALA A 117 -28.29 -12.70 -11.75
CA ALA A 117 -27.16 -12.92 -10.86
C ALA A 117 -26.35 -11.64 -10.61
N SER A 118 -26.18 -10.78 -11.62
CA SER A 118 -25.51 -9.48 -11.46
C SER A 118 -26.26 -8.57 -10.48
N LYS A 119 -27.58 -8.44 -10.63
CA LYS A 119 -28.44 -7.66 -9.71
C LYS A 119 -28.38 -8.18 -8.27
N VAL A 120 -28.40 -9.50 -8.08
CA VAL A 120 -28.28 -10.11 -6.75
C VAL A 120 -26.89 -9.83 -6.17
N SER A 121 -25.84 -9.90 -6.98
CA SER A 121 -24.47 -9.60 -6.56
C SER A 121 -24.31 -8.15 -6.11
N GLU A 122 -24.89 -7.19 -6.84
CA GLU A 122 -24.94 -5.78 -6.43
C GLU A 122 -25.60 -5.62 -5.06
N ALA A 123 -26.78 -6.23 -4.86
CA ALA A 123 -27.50 -6.16 -3.59
C ALA A 123 -26.69 -6.77 -2.42
N ILE A 124 -25.97 -7.86 -2.66
CA ILE A 124 -25.08 -8.49 -1.67
C ILE A 124 -23.95 -7.54 -1.28
N LEU A 125 -23.28 -6.92 -2.26
CA LEU A 125 -22.20 -5.97 -2.00
C LEU A 125 -22.71 -4.75 -1.22
N ASP A 126 -23.89 -4.25 -1.58
CA ASP A 126 -24.51 -3.10 -0.93
C ASP A 126 -24.90 -3.41 0.53
N THR A 127 -25.42 -4.61 0.78
CA THR A 127 -25.76 -5.12 2.12
C THR A 127 -24.50 -5.36 2.95
N LYS A 128 -23.45 -5.93 2.32
CA LYS A 128 -22.17 -6.19 2.99
C LYS A 128 -21.55 -4.91 3.52
N TRP A 129 -21.62 -3.83 2.74
CA TRP A 129 -21.14 -2.52 3.18
C TRP A 129 -21.80 -2.03 4.49
N GLU A 130 -23.06 -2.37 4.71
CA GLU A 130 -23.83 -1.93 5.88
C GLU A 130 -23.61 -2.83 7.10
N LEU A 131 -23.40 -4.12 6.87
CA LEU A 131 -23.21 -5.11 7.94
C LEU A 131 -21.77 -5.15 8.46
N ASP A 132 -20.79 -4.96 7.58
CA ASP A 132 -19.37 -4.98 7.91
C ASP A 132 -18.86 -3.55 8.22
N ASP A 133 -17.74 -3.44 8.93
CA ASP A 133 -17.07 -2.16 9.22
C ASP A 133 -16.36 -1.56 7.98
N GLU A 134 -16.94 -1.76 6.79
CA GLU A 134 -16.38 -1.38 5.48
C GLU A 134 -16.26 0.13 5.34
N ALA A 135 -17.13 0.91 5.98
CA ALA A 135 -17.01 2.37 6.02
C ALA A 135 -15.68 2.82 6.65
N LYS A 136 -15.26 2.20 7.76
CA LYS A 136 -13.96 2.52 8.39
C LYS A 136 -12.80 2.02 7.56
N LYS A 137 -12.90 0.82 6.98
CA LYS A 137 -11.87 0.29 6.07
C LYS A 137 -11.70 1.19 4.84
N HIS A 138 -12.80 1.72 4.30
CA HIS A 138 -12.77 2.66 3.18
C HIS A 138 -12.05 3.95 3.53
N VAL A 139 -12.32 4.53 4.70
CA VAL A 139 -11.59 5.72 5.19
C VAL A 139 -10.10 5.42 5.32
N MET A 140 -9.73 4.29 5.92
CA MET A 140 -8.33 3.91 6.11
C MET A 140 -7.61 3.64 4.78
N MET A 141 -8.29 2.99 3.84
CA MET A 141 -7.78 2.76 2.48
C MET A 141 -7.58 4.07 1.72
N MET A 142 -8.54 5.01 1.80
CA MET A 142 -8.41 6.32 1.15
C MET A 142 -7.31 7.17 1.75
N LEU A 143 -7.18 7.17 3.09
CA LEU A 143 -6.04 7.79 3.75
C LEU A 143 -4.74 7.18 3.25
N THR A 144 -4.62 5.85 3.23
CA THR A 144 -3.39 5.18 2.79
C THR A 144 -3.03 5.52 1.34
N ALA A 145 -4.01 5.54 0.43
CA ALA A 145 -3.80 5.95 -0.96
C ALA A 145 -3.33 7.41 -1.07
N LEU A 146 -3.95 8.33 -0.32
CA LEU A 146 -3.54 9.74 -0.31
C LEU A 146 -2.15 9.95 0.32
N LEU A 147 -1.78 9.12 1.31
CA LEU A 147 -0.50 9.21 2.00
C LEU A 147 0.66 8.65 1.15
N CYS A 148 0.42 7.52 0.45
CA CYS A 148 1.46 6.72 -0.18
C CYS A 148 1.51 6.81 -1.72
N GLY A 149 0.43 7.27 -2.38
CA GLY A 149 0.30 7.24 -3.84
C GLY A 149 -0.17 5.89 -4.34
#